data_AF-O63847-F1
#
_entry.id   AF-O63847-F1
#
_cell.length_a   1.000
_cell.length_b   1.000
_cell.length_c   1.000
_cell.angle_alpha   90.00
_cell.angle_beta   90.00
_cell.angle_gamma   90.00
#
_symmetry.space_group_name_H-M   'P 1'
#
loop_
_entity.id
_entity.type
_entity.pdbx_description
1 polymer ?
#
loop_
_entity_poly.entity_id
_entity_poly.type
_entity_poly.pdbx_seq_one_letter_code
_entity_poly.pdbx_strand_id
1 'polypeptide(L)' 'GMGSLALKTTAVVFAFVWVRASFPRMRYDQLMYLLWKSYLPFSLGLIVLVSGLLIGLDAVPC' A
#
# COMPACT_ATOMS: atom_id res chain seq x y z
N GLY A 1 6.71 -23.16 12.75
CA GLY A 1 6.25 -23.14 11.36
C GLY A 1 7.14 -22.25 10.51
N MET A 2 8.20 -22.81 9.93
CA MET A 2 9.18 -22.05 9.12
C MET A 2 8.74 -21.90 7.65
N GLY A 3 7.87 -22.78 7.15
CA GLY A 3 7.40 -22.76 5.75
C GLY A 3 6.52 -21.55 5.38
N SER A 4 5.87 -20.90 6.34
CA SER A 4 4.99 -19.75 6.06
C SER A 4 5.76 -18.51 5.56
N LEU A 5 6.98 -18.30 6.07
CA LEU A 5 7.82 -17.18 5.66
C LEU A 5 8.31 -17.35 4.23
N ALA A 6 8.81 -18.54 3.89
CA ALA A 6 9.30 -18.84 2.54
C ALA A 6 8.19 -18.67 1.49
N LEU A 7 6.99 -19.18 1.77
CA LEU A 7 5.85 -19.07 0.84
C LEU A 7 5.46 -17.60 0.60
N LYS A 8 5.41 -16.78 1.65
CA LYS A 8 5.15 -15.34 1.55
C LYS A 8 6.22 -14.64 0.71
N THR A 9 7.50 -14.94 0.95
CA THR A 9 8.60 -14.33 0.20
C THR A 9 8.57 -14.71 -1.28
N THR A 10 8.37 -16.00 -1.61
CA THR A 10 8.26 -16.44 -3.01
C THR A 10 7.08 -15.80 -3.73
N ALA A 11 5.93 -15.67 -3.06
CA ALA A 11 4.76 -14.99 -3.62
C ALA A 11 5.03 -13.50 -3.91
N VAL A 12 5.75 -12.79 -3.03
CA VAL A 12 6.13 -11.39 -3.24
C VAL A 12 7.12 -11.24 -4.39
N VAL A 13 8.13 -12.11 -4.49
CA VAL A 13 9.12 -12.09 -5.58
C VAL A 13 8.43 -12.37 -6.92
N PHE A 14 7.53 -13.36 -6.97
CA PHE A 14 6.75 -13.66 -8.17
C PHE A 14 5.88 -12.48 -8.59
N ALA A 15 5.17 -11.85 -7.64
CA ALA A 15 4.39 -10.65 -7.91
C ALA A 15 5.25 -9.49 -8.44
N PHE A 16 6.44 -9.29 -7.88
CA PHE A 16 7.36 -8.24 -8.34
C PHE A 16 7.82 -8.45 -9.78
N VAL A 17 8.21 -9.69 -10.13
CA VAL A 17 8.59 -10.05 -11.51
C VAL A 17 7.40 -9.92 -12.46
N TRP A 18 6.21 -10.35 -12.03
CA TRP A 18 4.97 -10.24 -12.81
C TRP A 18 4.56 -8.79 -13.09
N VAL A 19 4.64 -7.92 -12.10
CA VAL A 19 4.39 -6.47 -12.24
C VAL A 19 5.40 -5.88 -13.22
N ARG A 20 6.70 -6.21 -13.08
CA ARG A 20 7.74 -5.79 -14.05
C ARG A 20 7.45 -6.24 -15.47
N ALA A 21 6.93 -7.45 -15.66
CA ALA A 21 6.56 -8.00 -16.97
C ALA A 21 5.27 -7.38 -17.53
N SER A 22 4.31 -7.05 -16.66
CA SER A 22 3.00 -6.49 -17.03
C SER A 22 3.05 -4.99 -17.32
N PHE A 23 4.06 -4.27 -16.81
CA PHE A 23 4.27 -2.84 -17.08
C PHE A 23 5.44 -2.66 -18.06
N PRO A 24 5.20 -2.68 -19.38
CA PRO A 24 6.21 -2.39 -20.40
C PRO A 24 6.53 -0.89 -20.39
N ARG A 25 7.46 -0.48 -19.51
CA ARG A 25 8.08 0.86 -19.43
C ARG A 25 7.08 2.02 -19.22
N MET A 26 6.55 2.14 -18.01
CA MET A 26 5.87 3.36 -17.55
C MET A 26 6.90 4.49 -17.32
N ARG A 27 6.68 5.68 -17.88
CA ARG A 27 7.49 6.88 -17.58
C ARG A 27 7.40 7.23 -16.10
N TYR A 28 8.50 7.72 -15.52
CA TYR A 28 8.53 8.25 -14.14
C TYR A 28 7.42 9.28 -13.89
N ASP A 29 7.05 10.05 -14.91
CA ASP A 29 5.94 11.02 -14.85
C ASP A 29 4.60 10.38 -14.50
N GLN A 30 4.33 9.19 -15.03
CA GLN A 30 3.07 8.48 -14.78
C GLN A 30 3.06 7.89 -13.37
N LEU A 31 4.20 7.34 -12.91
CA LEU A 31 4.34 6.86 -11.54
C LEU A 31 4.20 8.01 -10.53
N MET A 32 4.86 9.14 -10.81
CA MET A 32 4.79 10.34 -9.99
C MET A 32 3.37 10.87 -9.92
N TYR A 33 2.67 10.97 -11.05
CA TYR A 33 1.29 11.42 -11.08
C TYR A 33 0.37 10.48 -10.30
N LEU A 34 0.53 9.16 -10.41
CA LEU A 34 -0.25 8.19 -9.63
C LEU A 34 0.00 8.32 -8.12
N LEU A 35 1.28 8.42 -7.72
CA LEU A 35 1.65 8.56 -6.31
C LEU A 35 1.16 9.89 -5.73
N TRP A 36 1.38 11.00 -6.43
CA TRP A 36 1.01 12.32 -5.95
C TRP A 36 -0.51 12.58 -6.00
N LYS A 37 -1.21 12.06 -7.01
CA LYS A 37 -2.65 12.28 -7.16
C LYS A 37 -3.50 11.29 -6.37
N SER A 38 -3.02 10.05 -6.17
CA SER A 38 -3.81 8.99 -5.52
C SER A 38 -3.29 8.64 -4.13
N TYR A 39 -1.99 8.38 -3.97
CA TYR A 39 -1.46 7.95 -2.67
C TYR A 39 -1.43 9.08 -1.64
N LEU A 40 -1.14 10.31 -2.06
CA LEU A 40 -1.08 11.45 -1.15
C LEU A 40 -2.45 11.75 -0.49
N PRO A 41 -3.56 11.96 -1.23
CA PRO A 41 -4.86 12.19 -0.59
C PRO A 41 -5.39 10.94 0.10
N PHE A 42 -5.03 9.73 -0.37
CA PHE A 42 -5.45 8.49 0.28
C PHE A 42 -4.78 8.33 1.66
N SER A 43 -3.48 8.58 1.77
CA SER A 43 -2.75 8.53 3.05
C SER A 43 -3.31 9.55 4.04
N LEU A 44 -3.51 10.80 3.60
CA LEU A 44 -4.12 11.84 4.43
C LEU A 44 -5.55 11.50 4.83
N GLY A 45 -6.36 10.96 3.91
CA GLY A 45 -7.72 10.51 4.18
C GLY A 45 -7.77 9.38 5.20
N LEU A 46 -6.87 8.41 5.11
CA LEU A 46 -6.76 7.33 6.10
C LEU A 46 -6.36 7.84 7.48
N ILE A 47 -5.43 8.79 7.58
CA ILE A 47 -5.04 9.38 8.87
C ILE A 47 -6.25 10.05 9.51
N VAL A 48 -6.96 10.91 8.77
CA VAL A 48 -8.15 11.61 9.25
C VAL A 48 -9.27 10.62 9.62
N LEU A 49 -9.49 9.60 8.79
CA LEU A 49 -10.50 8.56 9.03
C LEU A 49 -10.18 7.74 10.27
N VAL A 50 -8.93 7.30 10.45
CA VAL A 50 -8.50 6.52 11.62
C VAL A 50 -8.57 7.38 12.88
N SER A 51 -8.11 8.64 12.84
CA SER A 51 -8.25 9.55 13.99
C SER A 51 -9.71 9.84 14.33
N GLY A 52 -10.56 10.06 13.31
CA GLY A 52 -11.98 10.32 13.49
C GLY A 52 -12.72 9.11 14.03
N LEU A 53 -12.40 7.92 13.52
CA LEU A 53 -12.94 6.65 14.02
C LEU A 53 -12.51 6.39 15.46
N LEU A 54 -11.24 6.63 15.80
CA LEU A 54 -10.74 6.42 17.16
C LEU A 54 -11.45 7.31 18.19
N ILE A 55 -11.67 8.58 17.85
CA ILE A 55 -12.39 9.53 18.69
C ILE A 55 -13.88 9.19 18.74
N GLY A 56 -14.50 8.89 17.60
CA GLY A 56 -15.94 8.65 17.49
C GLY A 56 -16.42 7.30 18.04
N LEU A 57 -15.53 6.31 18.14
CA LEU A 57 -15.84 5.01 18.74
C LEU A 57 -15.48 4.95 20.23
N ASP A 58 -15.07 6.08 20.85
CA ASP A 58 -14.52 6.21 22.22
C ASP A 58 -13.46 5.14 22.56
N ALA A 59 -12.83 4.56 21.54
CA ALA A 59 -11.87 3.48 21.64
C ALA A 59 -10.44 4.03 21.77
N VAL A 60 -10.29 5.24 22.33
CA VAL A 60 -8.98 5.79 22.67
C VAL A 60 -8.33 4.81 23.66
N PRO A 61 -7.21 4.15 23.28
CA PRO A 61 -6.48 3.35 24.24
C PRO A 61 -5.92 4.32 25.29
N CYS A 62 -6.58 4.40 26.43
CA CYS A 62 -6.04 5.01 27.64
C CYS A 62 -4.93 4.14 28.25
#